data_AF-A0A0G1YAP1-F1
#
_entry.id   AF-A0A0G1YAP1-F1
#
_cell.length_a   1.000
_cell.length_b   1.000
_cell.length_c   1.000
_cell.angle_alpha   90.00
_cell.angle_beta   90.00
_cell.angle_gamma   90.00
#
_symmetry.space_group_name_H-M   'P 1'
#
loop_
_entity.id
_entity.type
_entity.pdbx_description
1 polymer ?
#
loop_
_entity_poly.entity_id
_entity_poly.type
_entity_poly.pdbx_seq_one_letter_code
_entity_poly.pdbx_strand_id
1 'polypeptide(L)'
;MNKHLPRKITDIKGKVALAELQRTHFIVVMLSIGLIVLLAVHMLQLTGFGFALGVTAVTLLVILSLMSLFTAIGLSKLIKK
;
A
#
# COMPACT_ATOMS: atom_id res chain seq x y z
N MET A 1 35.24 19.02 3.69
CA MET A 1 35.02 18.49 2.32
C MET A 1 33.75 17.64 2.33
N ASN A 2 32.65 18.20 1.81
CA ASN A 2 31.29 17.64 1.87
C ASN A 2 31.21 16.26 1.18
N LYS A 3 31.03 15.18 1.97
CA LYS A 3 30.83 13.81 1.47
C LYS A 3 29.35 13.49 1.22
N HIS A 4 28.58 14.41 0.65
CA HIS A 4 27.12 14.28 0.52
C HIS A 4 26.60 14.16 -0.91
N LEU A 5 27.45 13.80 -1.88
CA LEU A 5 26.97 13.53 -3.23
C LEU A 5 27.13 12.05 -3.59
N PRO A 6 26.05 11.39 -4.06
CA PRO A 6 26.08 9.98 -4.44
C PRO A 6 27.08 9.76 -5.59
N ARG A 7 27.97 8.77 -5.42
CA ARG A 7 29.12 8.54 -6.30
C ARG A 7 28.77 7.99 -7.69
N LYS A 8 27.52 7.55 -7.93
CA LYS A 8 27.07 6.99 -9.23
C LYS A 8 25.65 7.43 -9.55
N ILE A 9 25.40 7.81 -10.81
CA ILE A 9 24.07 8.18 -11.33
C ILE A 9 23.08 7.00 -11.23
N THR A 10 23.58 5.76 -11.30
CA THR A 10 22.78 4.53 -11.11
C THR A 10 22.20 4.39 -9.70
N ASP A 11 22.89 4.86 -8.65
CA ASP A 11 22.35 4.88 -7.28
C ASP A 11 21.17 5.87 -7.15
N ILE A 12 21.21 6.98 -7.90
CA ILE A 12 20.13 7.97 -7.91
C ILE A 12 18.88 7.37 -8.57
N LYS A 13 19.03 6.70 -9.72
CA LYS A 13 17.90 6.04 -10.40
C LYS A 13 17.29 4.92 -9.58
N GLY A 14 18.11 4.12 -8.87
CA GLY A 14 17.63 3.09 -7.95
C GLY A 14 16.84 3.66 -6.78
N LYS A 15 17.32 4.76 -6.16
CA LYS A 15 16.60 5.44 -5.07
C LYS A 15 15.28 6.06 -5.53
N VAL A 16 15.22 6.63 -6.73
CA VAL A 16 13.98 7.17 -7.32
C VAL A 16 12.97 6.06 -7.60
N ALA A 17 13.41 4.93 -8.18
CA ALA A 17 12.54 3.78 -8.43
C ALA A 17 11.95 3.19 -7.13
N LEU A 18 12.76 3.09 -6.07
CA LEU A 18 12.29 2.64 -4.75
C LEU A 18 11.28 3.61 -4.14
N ALA A 19 11.51 4.92 -4.27
CA ALA A 19 10.60 5.95 -3.77
C ALA A 19 9.26 5.94 -4.51
N GLU A 20 9.28 5.70 -5.83
CA GLU A 20 8.05 5.58 -6.62
C GLU A 20 7.28 4.31 -6.26
N LEU A 21 7.97 3.18 -6.10
CA LEU A 21 7.35 1.93 -5.65
C LEU A 21 6.71 2.09 -4.26
N GLN A 22 7.36 2.80 -3.34
CA GLN A 22 6.79 3.13 -2.03
C GLN A 22 5.49 3.95 -2.18
N ARG A 23 5.47 4.97 -3.05
CA ARG A 23 4.26 5.78 -3.28
C ARG A 23 3.12 4.93 -3.83
N THR A 24 3.40 4.03 -4.77
CA THR A 24 2.40 3.10 -5.31
C THR A 24 1.77 2.27 -4.20
N HIS A 25 2.56 1.73 -3.28
CA HIS A 25 2.02 0.98 -2.15
C HIS A 25 1.14 1.82 -1.21
N PHE A 26 1.49 3.09 -0.98
CA PHE A 26 0.62 4.01 -0.22
C PHE A 26 -0.69 4.32 -0.96
N ILE A 27 -0.65 4.51 -2.28
CA ILE A 27 -1.85 4.70 -3.10
C ILE A 27 -2.76 3.47 -2.99
N VAL A 28 -2.19 2.27 -3.09
CA VAL A 28 -2.95 1.01 -2.91
C VAL A 28 -3.63 0.94 -1.54
N VAL A 29 -2.95 1.36 -0.47
CA VAL A 29 -3.54 1.41 0.88
C VAL A 29 -4.74 2.37 0.91
N MET A 30 -4.58 3.58 0.37
CA MET A 30 -5.65 4.59 0.35
C MET A 30 -6.87 4.12 -0.46
N LEU A 31 -6.64 3.53 -1.64
CA LEU A 31 -7.70 2.97 -2.46
C LEU A 31 -8.41 1.81 -1.76
N SER A 32 -7.65 0.93 -1.10
CA SER A 32 -8.22 -0.19 -0.33
C SER A 32 -9.14 0.29 0.79
N ILE A 33 -8.74 1.35 1.52
CA ILE A 33 -9.58 1.95 2.57
C ILE A 33 -10.88 2.49 1.98
N GLY A 34 -10.82 3.24 0.88
CA GLY A 34 -12.01 3.75 0.21
C GLY A 34 -12.96 2.63 -0.25
N LEU A 35 -12.41 1.56 -0.81
CA LEU A 35 -13.18 0.41 -1.28
C LEU A 35 -13.84 -0.37 -0.13
N ILE A 36 -13.13 -0.51 1.00
CA ILE A 36 -13.67 -1.14 2.22
C ILE A 36 -14.88 -0.37 2.73
N VAL A 37 -14.81 0.97 2.79
CA VAL A 37 -15.93 1.81 3.22
C VAL A 37 -17.12 1.64 2.29
N LEU A 38 -16.89 1.66 0.97
CA LEU A 38 -17.95 1.47 -0.02
C LEU A 38 -18.63 0.10 0.12
N LEU A 39 -17.84 -0.97 0.25
CA LEU A 39 -18.33 -2.33 0.47
C LEU A 39 -19.13 -2.43 1.76
N ALA A 40 -18.65 -1.83 2.85
CA ALA A 40 -19.34 -1.83 4.13
C ALA A 40 -20.73 -1.19 4.04
N VAL A 41 -20.86 -0.07 3.31
CA VAL A 41 -22.15 0.57 3.05
C VAL A 41 -23.07 -0.34 2.23
N HIS A 42 -22.55 -0.97 1.18
CA HIS A 42 -23.34 -1.88 0.34
C HIS A 42 -23.82 -3.12 1.12
N MET A 43 -23.00 -3.62 2.03
CA MET A 43 -23.32 -4.78 2.87
C MET A 43 -24.50 -4.53 3.82
N LEU A 44 -24.84 -3.28 4.15
CA LEU A 44 -26.04 -2.97 4.95
C LEU A 44 -27.34 -3.43 4.28
N GLN A 45 -27.33 -3.63 2.97
CA GLN A 45 -28.48 -4.06 2.17
C GLN A 45 -28.47 -5.57 1.89
N LEU A 46 -27.36 -6.26 2.16
CA LEU A 46 -27.18 -7.68 1.86
C LEU A 46 -27.47 -8.54 3.09
N THR A 47 -28.06 -9.71 2.88
CA THR A 47 -28.28 -10.72 3.94
C THR A 47 -27.81 -12.10 3.50
N GLY A 48 -27.66 -13.02 4.46
CA GLY A 48 -27.28 -14.41 4.20
C GLY A 48 -25.94 -14.55 3.46
N PHE A 49 -25.93 -15.29 2.36
CA PHE A 49 -24.71 -15.60 1.61
C PHE A 49 -24.01 -14.36 1.03
N GLY A 50 -24.78 -13.36 0.57
CA GLY A 50 -24.20 -12.11 0.04
C GLY A 50 -23.45 -11.31 1.09
N PHE A 51 -23.98 -11.28 2.33
CA PHE A 51 -23.29 -10.65 3.46
C PHE A 51 -22.00 -11.39 3.80
N ALA A 52 -22.03 -12.73 3.87
CA ALA A 52 -20.84 -13.54 4.16
C ALA A 52 -19.72 -13.31 3.13
N LEU A 53 -20.05 -13.30 1.84
CA LEU A 53 -19.10 -12.98 0.77
C LEU A 53 -18.54 -11.56 0.91
N GLY A 54 -19.38 -10.59 1.27
CA GLY A 54 -18.96 -9.21 1.54
C GLY A 54 -17.94 -9.13 2.68
N VAL A 55 -18.19 -9.84 3.79
CA VAL A 55 -17.24 -9.92 4.92
C VAL A 55 -15.91 -10.52 4.47
N THR A 56 -15.93 -11.60 3.70
CA THR A 56 -14.71 -12.23 3.18
C THR A 56 -13.94 -11.28 2.25
N ALA A 57 -14.63 -10.57 1.36
CA ALA A 57 -14.00 -9.60 0.45
C ALA A 57 -13.35 -8.45 1.21
N VAL A 58 -14.04 -7.87 2.20
CA VAL A 58 -13.49 -6.82 3.08
C VAL A 58 -12.27 -7.34 3.84
N THR A 59 -12.35 -8.55 4.38
CA THR A 59 -11.23 -9.17 5.12
C THR A 59 -9.99 -9.32 4.24
N LEU A 60 -10.16 -9.80 3.00
CA LEU A 60 -9.06 -9.91 2.04
C LEU A 60 -8.46 -8.55 1.69
N LEU A 61 -9.29 -7.52 1.47
CA LEU A 61 -8.83 -6.15 1.23
C LEU A 61 -8.03 -5.58 2.41
N VAL A 62 -8.45 -5.85 3.64
CA VAL A 62 -7.72 -5.45 4.85
C VAL A 62 -6.34 -6.11 4.87
N ILE A 63 -6.26 -7.43 4.62
CA ILE A 63 -4.98 -8.16 4.58
C ILE A 63 -4.05 -7.58 3.50
N LEU A 64 -4.56 -7.36 2.29
CA LEU A 64 -3.78 -6.78 1.18
C LEU A 64 -3.30 -5.36 1.50
N SER A 65 -4.15 -4.54 2.11
CA SER A 65 -3.80 -3.20 2.56
C SER A 65 -2.67 -3.22 3.59
N LEU A 66 -2.75 -4.11 4.58
CA LEU A 66 -1.70 -4.27 5.60
C LEU A 66 -0.37 -4.76 4.98
N MET A 67 -0.41 -5.73 4.07
CA MET A 67 0.79 -6.19 3.35
C MET A 67 1.42 -5.05 2.54
N SER A 68 0.61 -4.27 1.82
CA SER A 68 1.09 -3.13 1.04
C SER A 68 1.72 -2.06 1.95
N LEU A 69 1.10 -1.77 3.10
CA LEU A 69 1.64 -0.84 4.08
C LEU A 69 2.99 -1.32 4.65
N PHE A 70 3.10 -2.60 4.99
CA PHE A 70 4.35 -3.18 5.49
C PHE A 70 5.48 -3.07 4.45
N THR A 71 5.19 -3.36 3.18
CA THR A 71 6.12 -3.18 2.08
C THR A 71 6.54 -1.72 1.91
N ALA A 72 5.60 -0.78 1.98
CA ALA A 72 5.89 0.65 1.89
C ALA A 72 6.83 1.12 3.03
N ILE A 73 6.60 0.64 4.25
CA ILE A 73 7.47 0.93 5.41
C ILE A 73 8.85 0.31 5.22
N GLY A 74 8.93 -0.94 4.72
CA GLY A 74 10.18 -1.62 4.39
C GLY A 74 11.01 -0.84 3.37
N LEU A 75 10.36 -0.37 2.30
CA LEU A 75 10.99 0.46 1.26
C LEU A 75 11.48 1.80 1.82
N SER A 76 10.71 2.45 2.71
CA SER A 76 11.11 3.68 3.37
C SER A 76 12.41 3.53 4.18
N LYS A 77 12.58 2.39 4.86
CA LYS A 77 13.82 2.07 5.58
C LYS A 77 15.02 1.89 4.64
N LEU A 78 14.80 1.30 3.46
CA LEU A 78 15.85 1.11 2.45
C LEU A 78 16.28 2.42 1.79
N ILE A 79 15.36 3.35 1.56
CA ILE A 79 15.67 4.66 0.96
C ILE A 79 16.45 5.57 1.92
N LYS A 80 16.14 5.50 3.23
CA LYS A 80 16.82 6.26 4.28
C LYS A 80 18.23 5.75 4.59
N LYS A 81 18.60 4.55 4.11
CA LYS A 81 19.94 3.96 4.26
C LYS A 81 20.88 4.41 3.14
#